data_AF-A0A554IY89-F1
#
_entry.id   AF-A0A554IY89-F1
#
_cell.length_a   1.000
_cell.length_b   1.000
_cell.length_c   1.000
_cell.angle_alpha   90.00
_cell.angle_beta   90.00
_cell.angle_gamma   90.00
#
_symmetry.space_group_name_H-M   'P 1'
#
loop_
_entity.id
_entity.type
_entity.pdbx_description
1 polymer ?
#
loop_
_entity_poly.entity_id
_entity_poly.type
_entity_poly.pdbx_seq_one_letter_code
_entity_poly.pdbx_strand_id
1 'polypeptide(L)'
;MEQIITSLLDNDWYKYPMGQLIWRHFRDAEVTFSLTNRTKSVRLAEIINEEELRYELDCVRNLRYSGDQIDFLRSQRSSKGQILCDEYLRYMHREFYLPPYDLKIVDGQFDLTSTGPWQNVSHWEIYALPIINELYYRTLERKQSTIERCASYAFGIEQLKEKNRILGEHPEVSVSDFGTRRRYSRERHELVVRVLAEERPRSQFIGTSNVELAMKLGLPVIGTSAHELPMVIGALYRSTEAPFVSQNRVLKYWWNEYGHDLSIALTDTLRTPYFLKHLPYEVARDWKGFRQDSGDPIAFGEMIIAFYESLRIDPREKLIVFSDGLDIDAIVRIANYFRRRIRTTFGWGTNLTNDW
;
A
#
# COMPACT_ATOMS: atom_id res chain seq x y z
N MET A 1 19.37 19.64 5.64
CA MET A 1 18.37 18.77 6.26
C MET A 1 18.66 17.35 5.82
N GLU A 2 18.49 16.34 6.67
CA GLU A 2 18.59 14.95 6.20
C GLU A 2 17.33 14.60 5.42
N GLN A 3 17.51 14.29 4.13
CA GLN A 3 16.45 13.94 3.18
C GLN A 3 15.67 12.72 3.68
N ILE A 4 14.33 12.81 3.66
CA ILE A 4 13.43 11.76 4.15
C ILE A 4 13.42 10.57 3.18
N ILE A 5 13.14 10.83 1.90
CA ILE A 5 13.10 9.81 0.86
C ILE A 5 14.40 9.84 0.08
N THR A 6 15.24 8.84 0.24
CA THR A 6 16.57 8.77 -0.39
C THR A 6 16.62 7.85 -1.62
N SER A 7 15.53 7.16 -1.92
CA SER A 7 15.45 6.10 -2.93
C SER A 7 14.08 6.09 -3.60
N LEU A 8 14.03 5.91 -4.92
CA LEU A 8 12.75 5.70 -5.61
C LEU A 8 12.16 4.31 -5.35
N LEU A 9 12.89 3.39 -4.70
CA LEU A 9 12.33 2.14 -4.17
C LEU A 9 11.68 2.30 -2.79
N ASP A 10 11.81 3.46 -2.14
CA ASP A 10 11.05 3.76 -0.91
C ASP A 10 9.59 4.06 -1.27
N ASN A 11 8.93 3.03 -1.79
CA ASN A 11 7.64 3.04 -2.43
C ASN A 11 6.99 1.66 -2.22
N ASP A 12 5.66 1.60 -2.32
CA ASP A 12 4.93 0.36 -2.14
C ASP A 12 4.89 -0.46 -3.43
N TRP A 13 5.06 -1.78 -3.31
CA TRP A 13 5.19 -2.71 -4.43
C TRP A 13 4.05 -2.59 -5.43
N TYR A 14 2.82 -2.35 -4.97
CA TYR A 14 1.66 -2.27 -5.85
C TYR A 14 1.76 -1.16 -6.90
N LYS A 15 2.56 -0.11 -6.67
CA LYS A 15 2.77 0.98 -7.65
C LYS A 15 3.47 0.52 -8.92
N TYR A 16 4.31 -0.49 -8.86
CA TYR A 16 5.06 -0.99 -10.03
C TYR A 16 4.22 -1.85 -11.00
N PRO A 17 3.50 -2.91 -10.57
CA PRO A 17 2.61 -3.65 -11.47
C PRO A 17 1.42 -2.79 -11.92
N MET A 18 0.88 -1.90 -11.07
CA MET A 18 -0.10 -0.93 -11.58
C MET A 18 0.52 -0.01 -12.62
N GLY A 19 1.72 0.54 -12.35
CA GLY A 19 2.44 1.40 -13.27
C GLY A 19 2.71 0.75 -14.63
N GLN A 20 3.08 -0.54 -14.67
CA GLN A 20 3.20 -1.29 -15.93
C GLN A 20 1.87 -1.41 -16.67
N LEU A 21 0.80 -1.78 -15.97
CA LEU A 21 -0.54 -1.90 -16.57
C LEU A 21 -0.98 -0.56 -17.17
N ILE A 22 -0.81 0.53 -16.41
CA ILE A 22 -1.10 1.90 -16.84
C ILE A 22 -0.24 2.27 -18.05
N TRP A 23 1.07 2.06 -17.98
CA TRP A 23 2.02 2.35 -19.06
C TRP A 23 1.71 1.59 -20.36
N ARG A 24 1.10 0.41 -20.27
CA ARG A 24 0.72 -0.40 -21.43
C ARG A 24 -0.63 -0.04 -22.02
N HIS A 25 -1.63 0.23 -21.19
CA HIS A 25 -3.03 0.37 -21.64
C HIS A 25 -3.56 1.81 -21.61
N PHE A 26 -2.92 2.70 -20.84
CA PHE A 26 -3.40 4.04 -20.54
C PHE A 26 -2.24 5.05 -20.53
N ARG A 27 -1.24 4.88 -21.40
CA ARG A 27 -0.02 5.70 -21.44
C ARG A 27 -0.28 7.20 -21.61
N ASP A 28 -1.33 7.54 -22.35
CA ASP A 28 -1.72 8.92 -22.65
C ASP A 28 -2.73 9.48 -21.63
N ALA A 29 -3.10 8.70 -20.61
CA ALA A 29 -4.01 9.17 -19.58
C ALA A 29 -3.31 10.17 -18.66
N GLU A 30 -3.85 11.38 -18.59
CA GLU A 30 -3.46 12.39 -17.63
C GLU A 30 -4.42 12.36 -16.43
N VAL A 31 -3.85 12.42 -15.23
CA VAL A 31 -4.61 12.42 -13.97
C VAL A 31 -4.05 13.45 -13.02
N THR A 32 -4.89 13.89 -12.09
CA THR A 32 -4.48 14.72 -10.96
C THR A 32 -4.60 13.92 -9.68
N PHE A 33 -3.51 13.87 -8.91
CA PHE A 33 -3.53 13.41 -7.52
C PHE A 33 -3.56 14.63 -6.60
N SER A 34 -4.31 14.53 -5.52
CA SER A 34 -4.47 15.61 -4.54
C SER A 34 -4.40 15.05 -3.12
N LEU A 35 -3.64 15.74 -2.27
CA LEU A 35 -3.59 15.45 -0.85
C LEU A 35 -4.93 15.83 -0.20
N THR A 36 -5.41 15.00 0.73
CA THR A 36 -6.55 15.35 1.56
C THR A 36 -6.27 14.97 3.01
N ASN A 37 -6.18 15.97 3.88
CA ASN A 37 -6.21 15.75 5.32
C ASN A 37 -7.66 15.55 5.77
N ARG A 38 -8.00 14.33 6.21
CA ARG A 38 -9.34 13.99 6.69
C ARG A 38 -9.61 14.53 8.11
N THR A 39 -8.55 14.82 8.88
CA THR A 39 -8.64 15.37 10.25
C THR A 39 -8.46 16.89 10.21
N LYS A 40 -9.49 17.61 9.77
CA LYS A 40 -9.43 19.06 9.54
C LYS A 40 -9.10 19.91 10.78
N SER A 41 -9.31 19.37 11.98
CA SER A 41 -8.93 20.01 13.25
C SER A 41 -7.41 20.12 13.43
N VAL A 42 -6.64 19.22 12.81
CA VAL A 42 -5.17 19.31 12.77
C VAL A 42 -4.77 20.14 11.55
N ARG A 43 -4.33 21.37 11.78
CA ARG A 43 -3.96 22.34 10.74
C ARG A 43 -2.50 22.14 10.33
N LEU A 44 -2.28 21.28 9.32
CA LEU A 44 -0.93 20.82 8.96
C LEU A 44 0.03 21.96 8.59
N ALA A 45 -0.47 23.01 7.94
CA ALA A 45 0.35 24.15 7.52
C ALA A 45 0.78 25.05 8.69
N GLU A 46 0.18 24.88 9.87
CA GLU A 46 0.59 25.57 11.11
C GLU A 46 1.60 24.75 11.91
N ILE A 47 1.80 23.48 11.54
CA ILE A 47 2.71 22.56 12.22
C ILE A 47 3.97 22.37 11.40
N ILE A 48 3.84 22.03 10.12
CA ILE A 48 4.96 21.76 9.22
C ILE A 48 5.36 23.05 8.51
N ASN A 49 6.66 23.34 8.47
CA ASN A 49 7.19 24.45 7.70
C ASN A 49 7.06 24.17 6.18
N GLU A 50 6.46 25.09 5.44
CA GLU A 50 6.22 24.95 4.00
C GLU A 50 7.52 24.80 3.19
N GLU A 51 8.58 25.54 3.53
CA GLU A 51 9.87 25.46 2.84
C GLU A 51 10.54 24.09 3.06
N GLU A 52 10.43 23.52 4.26
CA GLU A 52 10.90 22.15 4.52
C GLU A 52 10.12 21.12 3.68
N LEU A 53 8.80 21.28 3.57
CA LEU A 53 7.98 20.41 2.73
C LEU A 53 8.37 20.53 1.25
N ARG A 54 8.52 21.74 0.72
CA ARG A 54 8.95 21.97 -0.66
C ARG A 54 10.33 21.37 -0.94
N TYR A 55 11.27 21.58 -0.02
CA TYR A 55 12.62 21.02 -0.11
C TYR A 55 12.58 19.49 -0.25
N GLU A 56 11.84 18.79 0.62
CA GLU A 56 11.74 17.34 0.58
C GLU A 56 11.05 16.84 -0.70
N LEU A 57 9.96 17.49 -1.13
CA LEU A 57 9.28 17.15 -2.40
C LEU A 57 10.20 17.35 -3.61
N ASP A 58 11.00 18.42 -3.65
CA ASP A 58 11.95 18.67 -4.74
C ASP A 58 13.13 17.70 -4.72
N CYS A 59 13.61 17.32 -3.53
CA CYS A 59 14.62 16.28 -3.36
C CYS A 59 14.20 14.95 -4.01
N VAL A 60 12.96 14.48 -3.81
CA VAL A 60 12.50 13.22 -4.43
C VAL A 60 12.40 13.31 -5.95
N ARG A 61 11.98 14.46 -6.50
CA ARG A 61 11.88 14.67 -7.96
C ARG A 61 13.23 14.55 -8.67
N ASN A 62 14.32 14.85 -7.96
CA ASN A 62 15.68 14.76 -8.48
C ASN A 62 16.27 13.35 -8.42
N LEU A 63 15.62 12.41 -7.73
CA LEU A 63 16.08 11.02 -7.69
C LEU A 63 15.91 10.32 -9.04
N ARG A 64 16.76 9.33 -9.30
CA ARG A 64 16.69 8.43 -10.45
C ARG A 64 16.89 7.00 -9.99
N TYR A 65 16.30 6.05 -10.70
CA TYR A 65 16.54 4.63 -10.42
C TYR A 65 17.99 4.28 -10.74
N SER A 66 18.68 3.63 -9.81
CA SER A 66 20.01 3.05 -10.07
C SER A 66 19.91 1.71 -10.80
N GLY A 67 21.03 1.23 -11.35
CA GLY A 67 21.11 -0.09 -11.97
C GLY A 67 20.67 -1.20 -11.01
N ASP A 68 21.20 -1.21 -9.79
CA ASP A 68 20.86 -2.21 -8.76
C ASP A 68 19.37 -2.21 -8.41
N GLN A 69 18.74 -1.03 -8.37
CA GLN A 69 17.30 -0.92 -8.12
C GLN A 69 16.48 -1.52 -9.26
N ILE A 70 16.89 -1.27 -10.51
CA ILE A 70 16.24 -1.87 -11.68
C ILE A 70 16.45 -3.38 -11.73
N ASP A 71 17.64 -3.86 -11.37
CA ASP A 71 17.95 -5.29 -11.31
C ASP A 71 17.13 -5.99 -10.22
N PHE A 72 16.93 -5.34 -9.07
CA PHE A 72 16.04 -5.83 -8.03
C PHE A 72 14.59 -5.96 -8.54
N LEU A 73 14.05 -4.90 -9.18
CA LEU A 73 12.72 -4.92 -9.79
C LEU A 73 12.62 -6.01 -10.88
N ARG A 74 13.67 -6.19 -11.70
CA ARG A 74 13.74 -7.22 -12.73
C ARG A 74 13.71 -8.63 -12.14
N SER A 75 14.30 -8.83 -10.96
CA SER A 75 14.39 -10.15 -10.35
C SER A 75 13.05 -10.69 -9.82
N GLN A 76 12.03 -9.84 -9.71
CA GLN A 76 10.71 -10.26 -9.25
C GLN A 76 10.02 -11.18 -10.27
N ARG A 77 9.55 -12.34 -9.79
CA ARG A 77 9.02 -13.44 -10.61
C ARG A 77 7.65 -13.88 -10.12
N SER A 78 6.86 -14.38 -11.06
CA SER A 78 5.59 -15.08 -10.87
C SER A 78 5.65 -16.42 -11.61
N SER A 79 4.62 -17.24 -11.47
CA SER A 79 4.37 -18.45 -12.27
C SER A 79 4.32 -18.19 -13.78
N LYS A 80 4.03 -16.95 -14.21
CA LYS A 80 4.09 -16.52 -15.61
C LYS A 80 5.48 -16.03 -16.06
N GLY A 81 6.47 -16.05 -15.18
CA GLY A 81 7.81 -15.53 -15.42
C GLY A 81 8.02 -14.15 -14.79
N GLN A 82 8.76 -13.28 -15.47
CA GLN A 82 9.08 -11.94 -14.99
C GLN A 82 7.81 -11.09 -14.82
N ILE A 83 7.63 -10.47 -13.64
CA ILE A 83 6.44 -9.65 -13.35
C ILE A 83 6.47 -8.34 -14.16
N LEU A 84 7.61 -7.65 -14.12
CA LEU A 84 7.79 -6.35 -14.77
C LEU A 84 8.59 -6.51 -16.06
N CYS A 85 8.01 -6.23 -17.23
CA CYS A 85 8.68 -6.45 -18.52
C CYS A 85 9.88 -5.50 -18.73
N ASP A 86 10.86 -5.92 -19.53
CA ASP A 86 12.11 -5.17 -19.69
C ASP A 86 11.91 -3.81 -20.36
N GLU A 87 10.90 -3.64 -21.21
CA GLU A 87 10.56 -2.33 -21.79
C GLU A 87 10.06 -1.36 -20.73
N TYR A 88 9.22 -1.82 -19.81
CA TYR A 88 8.74 -1.00 -18.70
C TYR A 88 9.88 -0.67 -17.74
N LEU A 89 10.76 -1.64 -17.43
CA LEU A 89 11.95 -1.39 -16.59
C LEU A 89 12.93 -0.42 -17.25
N ARG A 90 13.08 -0.47 -18.58
CA ARG A 90 13.89 0.49 -19.33
C ARG A 90 13.29 1.89 -19.25
N TYR A 91 11.98 2.00 -19.37
CA TYR A 91 11.25 3.25 -19.15
C TYR A 91 11.48 3.77 -17.72
N MET A 92 11.33 2.92 -16.70
CA MET A 92 11.59 3.30 -15.30
C MET A 92 13.03 3.81 -15.13
N HIS A 93 14.01 3.14 -15.72
CA HIS A 93 15.41 3.52 -15.60
C HIS A 93 15.75 4.85 -16.29
N ARG A 94 15.18 5.11 -17.48
CA ARG A 94 15.66 6.18 -18.37
C ARG A 94 14.73 7.38 -18.49
N GLU A 95 13.44 7.17 -18.34
CA GLU A 95 12.39 8.12 -18.71
C GLU A 95 11.49 8.48 -17.54
N PHE A 96 11.49 7.71 -16.44
CA PHE A 96 10.68 8.04 -15.27
C PHE A 96 11.13 9.35 -14.63
N TYR A 97 10.14 10.17 -14.33
CA TYR A 97 10.28 11.40 -13.54
C TYR A 97 9.01 11.59 -12.72
N LEU A 98 9.14 12.31 -11.60
CA LEU A 98 7.98 12.79 -10.85
C LEU A 98 7.48 14.12 -11.44
N PRO A 99 6.21 14.21 -11.86
CA PRO A 99 5.67 15.44 -12.44
C PRO A 99 5.71 16.60 -11.44
N PRO A 100 5.71 17.86 -11.91
CA PRO A 100 5.61 19.03 -11.04
C PRO A 100 4.41 18.94 -10.10
N TYR A 101 4.54 19.55 -8.94
CA TYR A 101 3.45 19.70 -7.97
C TYR A 101 3.11 21.18 -7.79
N ASP A 102 1.85 21.45 -7.48
CA ASP A 102 1.37 22.74 -6.98
C ASP A 102 1.08 22.58 -5.48
N LEU A 103 1.63 23.48 -4.67
CA LEU A 103 1.46 23.49 -3.22
C LEU A 103 0.96 24.87 -2.80
N LYS A 104 -0.18 24.91 -2.14
CA LYS A 104 -0.78 26.12 -1.58
C LYS A 104 -1.22 25.86 -0.14
N ILE A 105 -1.35 26.94 0.63
CA ILE A 105 -1.99 26.88 1.95
C ILE A 105 -3.41 27.41 1.81
N VAL A 106 -4.39 26.57 2.15
CA VAL A 106 -5.82 26.92 2.17
C VAL A 106 -6.36 26.56 3.53
N ASP A 107 -6.89 27.54 4.26
CA ASP A 107 -7.47 27.37 5.60
C ASP A 107 -6.58 26.63 6.60
N GLY A 108 -5.26 26.87 6.57
CA GLY A 108 -4.27 26.22 7.45
C GLY A 108 -3.97 24.76 7.09
N GLN A 109 -4.41 24.31 5.92
CA GLN A 109 -4.10 23.01 5.34
C GLN A 109 -3.23 23.17 4.10
N PHE A 110 -2.44 22.15 3.79
CA PHE A 110 -1.76 22.07 2.50
C PHE A 110 -2.74 21.54 1.45
N ASP A 111 -2.95 22.34 0.41
CA ASP A 111 -3.50 21.91 -0.87
C ASP A 111 -2.32 21.55 -1.78
N LEU A 112 -2.00 20.26 -1.81
CA LEU A 112 -0.91 19.69 -2.62
C LEU A 112 -1.53 18.88 -3.75
N THR A 113 -1.26 19.29 -4.99
CA THR A 113 -1.73 18.60 -6.19
C THR A 113 -0.59 18.34 -7.16
N SER A 114 -0.71 17.29 -7.98
CA SER A 114 0.20 17.04 -9.11
C SER A 114 -0.59 16.48 -10.27
N THR A 115 -0.35 17.01 -11.46
CA THR A 115 -1.01 16.60 -12.71
C THR A 115 0.04 16.17 -13.73
N GLY A 116 -0.27 15.13 -14.49
CA GLY A 116 0.63 14.55 -15.49
C GLY A 116 0.28 13.11 -15.85
N PRO A 117 1.18 12.39 -16.53
CA PRO A 117 0.93 11.01 -16.96
C PRO A 117 0.66 10.11 -15.76
N TRP A 118 -0.38 9.27 -15.86
CA TRP A 118 -0.87 8.49 -14.72
C TRP A 118 0.18 7.58 -14.10
N GLN A 119 0.96 6.86 -14.91
CA GLN A 119 2.04 6.00 -14.44
C GLN A 119 3.16 6.75 -13.69
N ASN A 120 3.25 8.08 -13.81
CA ASN A 120 4.22 8.91 -13.12
C ASN A 120 3.61 9.54 -11.87
N VAL A 121 2.47 10.23 -12.03
CA VAL A 121 1.79 10.94 -10.94
C VAL A 121 1.39 9.99 -9.81
N SER A 122 0.99 8.76 -10.13
CA SER A 122 0.56 7.76 -9.14
C SER A 122 1.60 7.51 -8.04
N HIS A 123 2.89 7.65 -8.35
CA HIS A 123 3.96 7.45 -7.36
C HIS A 123 4.03 8.55 -6.30
N TRP A 124 3.49 9.75 -6.55
CA TRP A 124 3.46 10.84 -5.56
C TRP A 124 2.76 10.42 -4.26
N GLU A 125 1.77 9.52 -4.32
CA GLU A 125 1.07 9.03 -3.12
C GLU A 125 2.06 8.49 -2.06
N ILE A 126 3.04 7.69 -2.48
CA ILE A 126 3.96 7.00 -1.56
C ILE A 126 5.23 7.81 -1.29
N TYR A 127 5.35 9.02 -1.85
CA TYR A 127 6.42 9.95 -1.50
C TYR A 127 5.90 11.10 -0.65
N ALA A 128 4.81 11.75 -1.08
CA ALA A 128 4.27 12.91 -0.37
C ALA A 128 3.75 12.54 1.03
N LEU A 129 3.03 11.42 1.18
CA LEU A 129 2.46 11.02 2.46
C LEU A 129 3.51 10.74 3.55
N PRO A 130 4.54 9.89 3.33
CA PRO A 130 5.59 9.70 4.34
C PRO A 130 6.42 10.96 4.60
N ILE A 131 6.66 11.82 3.60
CA ILE A 131 7.35 13.12 3.81
C ILE A 131 6.55 13.99 4.78
N ILE A 132 5.26 14.19 4.51
CA ILE A 132 4.40 15.02 5.34
C ILE A 132 4.31 14.46 6.75
N ASN A 133 4.15 13.14 6.88
CA ASN A 133 4.02 12.47 8.16
C ASN A 133 5.32 12.56 8.99
N GLU A 134 6.49 12.34 8.37
CA GLU A 134 7.77 12.45 9.06
C GLU A 134 8.11 13.91 9.41
N LEU A 135 7.81 14.88 8.55
CA LEU A 135 7.96 16.31 8.88
C LEU A 135 7.06 16.74 10.04
N TYR A 136 5.85 16.19 10.12
CA TYR A 136 4.95 16.42 11.25
C TYR A 136 5.62 15.98 12.56
N TYR A 137 6.12 14.74 12.64
CA TYR A 137 6.77 14.24 13.85
C TYR A 137 8.09 14.94 14.15
N ARG A 138 8.95 15.19 13.15
CA ARG A 138 10.19 15.98 13.32
C ARG A 138 9.89 17.35 13.95
N THR A 139 8.79 17.99 13.56
CA THR A 139 8.39 19.28 14.14
C THR A 139 7.92 19.16 15.59
N LEU A 140 7.19 18.09 15.93
CA LEU A 140 6.79 17.82 17.31
C LEU A 140 8.00 17.50 18.20
N GLU A 141 8.92 16.66 17.73
CA GLU A 141 10.13 16.26 18.45
C GLU A 141 11.09 17.43 18.69
N ARG A 142 11.14 18.42 17.79
CA ARG A 142 11.92 19.67 17.99
C ARG A 142 11.41 20.49 19.19
N LYS A 143 10.14 20.35 19.57
CA LYS A 143 9.54 21.02 20.74
C LYS A 143 9.77 20.27 22.04
N GLN A 144 10.23 19.02 21.97
CA GLN A 144 10.48 18.17 23.13
C GLN A 144 11.91 18.34 23.66
N SER A 145 12.08 18.13 24.96
CA SER A 145 13.38 17.92 25.59
C SER A 145 13.99 16.58 25.15
N THR A 146 15.30 16.41 25.37
CA THR A 146 15.97 15.13 25.10
C THR A 146 15.35 13.97 25.88
N ILE A 147 14.93 14.21 27.12
CA ILE A 147 14.31 13.18 27.97
C ILE A 147 12.96 12.73 27.39
N GLU A 148 12.13 13.67 26.94
CA GLU A 148 10.82 13.36 26.34
C GLU A 148 10.96 12.57 25.03
N ARG A 149 11.94 12.92 24.18
CA ARG A 149 12.24 12.15 22.96
C ARG A 149 12.69 10.72 23.28
N CYS A 150 13.59 10.56 24.26
CA CYS A 150 14.02 9.23 24.71
C CYS A 150 12.85 8.41 25.27
N ALA A 151 11.95 9.05 26.02
CA ALA A 151 10.77 8.40 26.59
C ALA A 151 9.78 7.93 25.51
N SER A 152 9.47 8.76 24.51
CA SER A 152 8.63 8.35 23.36
C SER A 152 9.27 7.21 22.57
N TYR A 153 10.58 7.30 22.28
CA TYR A 153 11.25 6.21 21.59
C TYR A 153 11.19 4.89 22.38
N ALA A 154 11.48 4.93 23.70
CA ALA A 154 11.37 3.76 24.56
C ALA A 154 9.94 3.20 24.64
N PHE A 155 8.94 4.07 24.67
CA PHE A 155 7.53 3.66 24.62
C PHE A 155 7.23 2.89 23.32
N GLY A 156 7.60 3.42 22.16
CA GLY A 156 7.38 2.73 20.89
C GLY A 156 8.12 1.39 20.78
N ILE A 157 9.30 1.26 21.41
CA ILE A 157 9.99 -0.03 21.53
C ILE A 157 9.18 -1.04 22.36
N GLU A 158 8.63 -0.64 23.50
CA GLU A 158 7.79 -1.54 24.30
C GLU A 158 6.48 -1.90 23.56
N GLN A 159 5.88 -0.96 22.81
CA GLN A 159 4.73 -1.24 21.96
C GLN A 159 5.06 -2.28 20.87
N LEU A 160 6.21 -2.14 20.20
CA LEU A 160 6.67 -3.11 19.19
C LEU A 160 6.93 -4.49 19.80
N LYS A 161 7.59 -4.53 20.96
CA LYS A 161 7.88 -5.76 21.69
C LYS A 161 6.60 -6.49 22.10
N GLU A 162 5.61 -5.77 22.61
CA GLU A 162 4.33 -6.36 23.00
C GLU A 162 3.57 -6.91 21.79
N LYS A 163 3.49 -6.14 20.70
CA LYS A 163 2.91 -6.59 19.43
C LYS A 163 3.57 -7.85 18.88
N ASN A 164 4.90 -7.90 18.91
CA ASN A 164 5.67 -9.05 18.44
C ASN A 164 5.50 -10.27 19.36
N ARG A 165 5.40 -10.06 20.68
CA ARG A 165 5.06 -11.12 21.66
C ARG A 165 3.69 -11.72 21.35
N ILE A 166 2.65 -10.89 21.24
CA ILE A 166 1.28 -11.34 20.92
C ILE A 166 1.27 -12.07 19.58
N LEU A 167 1.90 -11.52 18.53
CA LEU A 167 2.01 -12.21 17.25
C LEU A 167 2.68 -13.58 17.40
N GLY A 168 3.71 -13.69 18.23
CA GLY A 168 4.39 -14.96 18.51
C GLY A 168 3.53 -16.00 19.23
N GLU A 169 2.54 -15.59 20.00
CA GLU A 169 1.57 -16.47 20.67
C GLU A 169 0.50 -17.03 19.71
N HIS A 170 0.40 -16.45 18.51
CA HIS A 170 -0.58 -16.80 17.48
C HIS A 170 0.09 -17.27 16.17
N PRO A 171 0.70 -18.48 16.15
CA PRO A 171 1.44 -19.00 14.99
C PRO A 171 0.62 -19.14 13.71
N GLU A 172 -0.71 -19.18 13.81
CA GLU A 172 -1.64 -19.21 12.69
C GLU A 172 -1.83 -17.87 11.98
N VAL A 173 -1.38 -16.76 12.57
CA VAL A 173 -1.54 -15.41 12.04
C VAL A 173 -0.41 -15.08 11.07
N SER A 174 -0.77 -14.69 9.84
CA SER A 174 0.17 -14.25 8.80
C SER A 174 -0.02 -12.76 8.47
N VAL A 175 0.99 -11.94 8.75
CA VAL A 175 1.01 -10.50 8.53
C VAL A 175 2.08 -10.09 7.50
N SER A 176 1.85 -8.97 6.84
CA SER A 176 2.81 -8.24 6.01
C SER A 176 2.83 -6.77 6.39
N ASP A 177 3.97 -6.10 6.24
CA ASP A 177 4.08 -4.67 6.50
C ASP A 177 3.51 -3.85 5.33
N PHE A 178 2.48 -3.03 5.60
CA PHE A 178 1.81 -2.09 4.68
C PHE A 178 1.93 -0.63 5.17
N GLY A 179 2.96 -0.33 5.99
CA GLY A 179 3.04 0.90 6.78
C GLY A 179 3.62 2.13 6.10
N THR A 180 4.22 2.01 4.91
CA THR A 180 5.03 3.07 4.27
C THR A 180 4.38 4.46 4.32
N ARG A 181 3.13 4.59 3.85
CA ARG A 181 2.45 5.88 3.68
C ARG A 181 2.25 6.69 4.97
N ARG A 182 2.20 6.04 6.13
CA ARG A 182 1.86 6.67 7.41
C ARG A 182 2.83 6.26 8.52
N ARG A 183 4.04 5.83 8.17
CA ARG A 183 5.11 5.50 9.12
C ARG A 183 5.55 6.73 9.92
N TYR A 184 6.01 6.55 11.15
CA TYR A 184 6.53 7.65 11.96
C TYR A 184 7.74 8.32 11.29
N SER A 185 8.74 7.51 10.94
CA SER A 185 9.92 7.91 10.19
C SER A 185 10.46 6.74 9.38
N ARG A 186 11.32 7.02 8.39
CA ARG A 186 12.04 5.99 7.62
C ARG A 186 12.83 5.04 8.53
N GLU A 187 13.57 5.58 9.49
CA GLU A 187 14.38 4.79 10.43
C GLU A 187 13.53 3.85 11.28
N ARG A 188 12.45 4.38 11.87
CA ARG A 188 11.56 3.60 12.73
C ARG A 188 10.81 2.52 11.96
N HIS A 189 10.43 2.80 10.71
CA HIS A 189 9.83 1.79 9.81
C HIS A 189 10.81 0.65 9.52
N GLU A 190 12.07 0.98 9.18
CA GLU A 190 13.10 -0.03 8.97
C GLU A 190 13.30 -0.90 10.21
N LEU A 191 13.38 -0.30 11.40
CA LEU A 191 13.54 -1.04 12.66
C LEU A 191 12.39 -2.04 12.87
N VAL A 192 11.15 -1.60 12.71
CA VAL A 192 9.97 -2.45 12.89
C VAL A 192 9.99 -3.63 11.92
N VAL A 193 10.26 -3.39 10.63
CA VAL A 193 10.31 -4.45 9.62
C VAL A 193 11.46 -5.42 9.87
N ARG A 194 12.62 -4.90 10.30
CA ARG A 194 13.79 -5.71 10.66
C ARG A 194 13.50 -6.64 11.83
N VAL A 195 12.91 -6.13 12.91
CA VAL A 195 12.53 -6.94 14.08
C VAL A 195 11.60 -8.07 13.68
N LEU A 196 10.54 -7.78 12.92
CA LEU A 196 9.62 -8.82 12.47
C LEU A 196 10.29 -9.84 11.53
N ALA A 197 11.19 -9.39 10.64
CA ALA A 197 11.92 -10.27 9.74
C ALA A 197 12.91 -11.20 10.46
N GLU A 198 13.58 -10.73 11.50
CA GLU A 198 14.57 -11.48 12.26
C GLU A 198 13.93 -12.42 13.29
N GLU A 199 12.81 -12.00 13.90
CA GLU A 199 12.23 -12.73 15.04
C GLU A 199 11.03 -13.62 14.68
N ARG A 200 10.38 -13.41 13.53
CA ARG A 200 9.21 -14.21 13.11
C ARG A 200 9.54 -15.13 11.93
N PRO A 201 8.99 -16.36 11.89
CA PRO A 201 9.13 -17.21 10.71
C PRO A 201 8.39 -16.60 9.51
N ARG A 202 8.80 -16.97 8.30
CA ARG A 202 8.17 -16.52 7.03
C ARG A 202 6.68 -16.86 6.92
N SER A 203 6.19 -17.85 7.66
CA SER A 203 4.77 -18.17 7.75
C SER A 203 3.96 -17.11 8.50
N GLN A 204 4.60 -16.38 9.42
CA GLN A 204 3.96 -15.30 10.19
C GLN A 204 4.28 -13.92 9.62
N PHE A 205 5.53 -13.63 9.24
CA PHE A 205 5.90 -12.38 8.57
C PHE A 205 6.24 -12.65 7.11
N ILE A 206 5.26 -12.42 6.22
CA ILE A 206 5.36 -12.86 4.83
C ILE A 206 6.17 -11.90 3.95
N GLY A 207 6.35 -10.65 4.37
CA GLY A 207 7.12 -9.63 3.65
C GLY A 207 6.64 -8.22 3.92
N THR A 208 7.08 -7.28 3.08
CA THR A 208 6.77 -5.85 3.19
C THR A 208 6.30 -5.32 1.83
N SER A 209 5.42 -4.32 1.83
CA SER A 209 5.09 -3.56 0.64
C SER A 209 6.21 -2.62 0.23
N ASN A 210 7.05 -2.15 1.17
CA ASN A 210 8.11 -1.23 0.87
C ASN A 210 9.25 -1.92 0.09
N VAL A 211 9.48 -1.48 -1.15
CA VAL A 211 10.40 -2.17 -2.08
C VAL A 211 11.86 -1.96 -1.68
N GLU A 212 12.21 -0.82 -1.10
CA GLU A 212 13.55 -0.55 -0.57
C GLU A 212 13.84 -1.45 0.63
N LEU A 213 12.91 -1.58 1.58
CA LEU A 213 13.07 -2.49 2.72
C LEU A 213 13.12 -3.95 2.27
N ALA A 214 12.30 -4.34 1.29
CA ALA A 214 12.35 -5.67 0.70
C ALA A 214 13.73 -5.98 0.11
N MET A 215 14.29 -5.03 -0.65
CA MET A 215 15.63 -5.15 -1.23
C MET A 215 16.71 -5.20 -0.14
N LYS A 216 16.66 -4.29 0.84
CA LYS A 216 17.67 -4.15 1.89
C LYS A 216 17.71 -5.35 2.84
N LEU A 217 16.57 -5.97 3.11
CA LEU A 217 16.40 -7.05 4.10
C LEU A 217 16.20 -8.43 3.45
N GLY A 218 16.24 -8.54 2.12
CA GLY A 218 16.01 -9.79 1.41
C GLY A 218 14.61 -10.37 1.67
N LEU A 219 13.58 -9.53 1.70
CA LEU A 219 12.19 -9.92 1.93
C LEU A 219 11.41 -10.01 0.61
N PRO A 220 10.39 -10.87 0.52
CA PRO A 220 9.40 -10.79 -0.53
C PRO A 220 8.71 -9.42 -0.53
N VAL A 221 8.53 -8.88 -1.74
CA VAL A 221 7.64 -7.74 -1.98
C VAL A 221 6.19 -8.19 -1.91
N ILE A 222 5.37 -7.49 -1.13
CA ILE A 222 3.94 -7.79 -0.96
C ILE A 222 3.10 -6.66 -1.51
N GLY A 223 2.10 -6.98 -2.33
CA GLY A 223 1.21 -5.98 -2.88
C GLY A 223 0.11 -6.61 -3.73
N THR A 224 -0.95 -5.85 -3.93
CA THR A 224 -2.10 -6.21 -4.77
C THR A 224 -2.31 -5.10 -5.80
N SER A 225 -3.56 -4.75 -6.12
CA SER A 225 -3.89 -3.50 -6.84
C SER A 225 -4.45 -2.46 -5.85
N ALA A 226 -4.67 -1.23 -6.31
CA ALA A 226 -5.29 -0.17 -5.51
C ALA A 226 -6.51 0.44 -6.22
N HIS A 227 -7.32 1.17 -5.44
CA HIS A 227 -8.56 1.79 -5.90
C HIS A 227 -8.39 2.77 -7.07
N GLU A 228 -7.20 3.35 -7.24
CA GLU A 228 -6.97 4.28 -8.36
C GLU A 228 -7.26 3.66 -9.72
N LEU A 229 -6.97 2.36 -9.91
CA LEU A 229 -7.21 1.67 -11.18
C LEU A 229 -8.69 1.74 -11.57
N PRO A 230 -9.63 1.15 -10.81
CA PRO A 230 -11.05 1.22 -11.16
C PRO A 230 -11.64 2.64 -11.09
N MET A 231 -11.11 3.53 -10.24
CA MET A 231 -11.54 4.94 -10.18
C MET A 231 -11.21 5.71 -11.47
N VAL A 232 -9.95 5.70 -11.90
CA VAL A 232 -9.50 6.43 -13.09
C VAL A 232 -10.09 5.81 -14.36
N ILE A 233 -10.08 4.48 -14.47
CA ILE A 233 -10.68 3.78 -15.62
C ILE A 233 -12.17 4.12 -15.72
N GLY A 234 -12.90 4.18 -14.59
CA GLY A 234 -14.29 4.62 -14.57
C GLY A 234 -14.47 6.05 -15.09
N ALA A 235 -13.61 6.97 -14.67
CA ALA A 235 -13.64 8.37 -15.12
C ALA A 235 -13.32 8.52 -16.62
N LEU A 236 -12.42 7.70 -17.17
CA LEU A 236 -12.04 7.74 -18.59
C LEU A 236 -13.17 7.26 -19.52
N TYR A 237 -13.95 6.26 -19.13
CA TYR A 237 -14.98 5.68 -20.00
C TYR A 237 -16.31 6.45 -20.07
N ARG A 238 -16.48 7.53 -19.27
CA ARG A 238 -17.58 8.53 -19.33
C ARG A 238 -18.97 7.99 -19.77
N SER A 239 -19.42 6.89 -19.18
CA SER A 239 -20.73 6.27 -19.46
C SER A 239 -21.44 5.88 -18.17
N THR A 240 -22.76 5.69 -18.21
CA THR A 240 -23.55 5.22 -17.07
C THR A 240 -23.15 3.81 -16.61
N GLU A 241 -22.57 3.01 -17.52
CA GLU A 241 -22.01 1.69 -17.22
C GLU A 241 -20.53 1.73 -16.80
N ALA A 242 -19.88 2.89 -16.90
CA ALA A 242 -18.45 3.03 -16.68
C ALA A 242 -17.96 2.53 -15.30
N PRO A 243 -18.70 2.72 -14.19
CA PRO A 243 -18.29 2.16 -12.90
C PRO A 243 -18.19 0.62 -12.89
N PHE A 244 -19.15 -0.06 -13.52
CA PHE A 244 -19.16 -1.51 -13.63
C PHE A 244 -18.09 -2.02 -14.60
N VAL A 245 -18.03 -1.37 -15.77
CA VAL A 245 -17.07 -1.69 -16.82
C VAL A 245 -15.63 -1.50 -16.33
N SER A 246 -15.37 -0.53 -15.45
CA SER A 246 -14.02 -0.28 -14.95
C SER A 246 -13.49 -1.40 -14.07
N GLN A 247 -14.27 -1.88 -13.09
CA GLN A 247 -13.85 -2.98 -12.22
C GLN A 247 -13.57 -4.26 -13.03
N ASN A 248 -14.47 -4.63 -13.95
CA ASN A 248 -14.26 -5.81 -14.80
C ASN A 248 -13.08 -5.67 -15.75
N ARG A 249 -12.84 -4.47 -16.30
CA ARG A 249 -11.63 -4.21 -17.12
C ARG A 249 -10.36 -4.34 -16.29
N VAL A 250 -10.35 -3.83 -15.06
CA VAL A 250 -9.21 -3.99 -14.15
C VAL A 250 -8.92 -5.47 -13.92
N LEU A 251 -9.94 -6.26 -13.56
CA LEU A 251 -9.78 -7.70 -13.36
C LEU A 251 -9.20 -8.38 -14.62
N LYS A 252 -9.73 -8.07 -15.80
CA LYS A 252 -9.26 -8.65 -17.07
C LYS A 252 -7.81 -8.27 -17.39
N TYR A 253 -7.46 -6.99 -17.33
CA TYR A 253 -6.10 -6.53 -17.63
C TYR A 253 -5.11 -7.08 -16.61
N TRP A 254 -5.45 -7.03 -15.32
CA TRP A 254 -4.61 -7.52 -14.24
C TRP A 254 -4.35 -9.03 -14.36
N TRP A 255 -5.37 -9.82 -14.67
CA TRP A 255 -5.22 -11.26 -14.88
C TRP A 255 -4.35 -11.59 -16.10
N ASN A 256 -4.53 -10.84 -17.19
CA ASN A 256 -3.73 -11.06 -18.41
C ASN A 256 -2.24 -10.82 -18.13
N GLU A 257 -1.92 -9.71 -17.45
CA GLU A 257 -0.53 -9.35 -17.11
C GLU A 257 0.08 -10.28 -16.04
N TYR A 258 -0.62 -10.54 -14.93
CA TYR A 258 0.00 -11.14 -13.74
C TYR A 258 -0.54 -12.52 -13.36
N GLY A 259 -1.71 -12.90 -13.88
CA GLY A 259 -2.32 -14.20 -13.61
C GLY A 259 -2.62 -14.45 -12.14
N HIS A 260 -2.55 -15.72 -11.74
CA HIS A 260 -2.93 -16.17 -10.41
C HIS A 260 -2.12 -15.50 -9.29
N ASP A 261 -0.84 -15.18 -9.50
CA ASP A 261 0.02 -14.79 -8.38
C ASP A 261 -0.33 -13.46 -7.72
N LEU A 262 -0.85 -12.50 -8.50
CA LEU A 262 -1.31 -11.21 -8.00
C LEU A 262 -2.86 -11.11 -7.99
N SER A 263 -3.57 -12.24 -8.07
CA SER A 263 -5.03 -12.28 -8.23
C SER A 263 -5.83 -12.08 -6.92
N ILE A 264 -5.53 -10.99 -6.20
CA ILE A 264 -6.36 -10.51 -5.08
C ILE A 264 -7.14 -9.29 -5.56
N ALA A 265 -8.47 -9.41 -5.58
CA ALA A 265 -9.35 -8.34 -6.06
C ALA A 265 -9.79 -7.39 -4.94
N LEU A 266 -9.71 -6.09 -5.22
CA LEU A 266 -10.37 -5.04 -4.45
C LEU A 266 -11.84 -4.94 -4.83
N THR A 267 -12.73 -5.01 -3.84
CA THR A 267 -14.17 -5.18 -4.09
C THR A 267 -15.00 -3.92 -3.84
N ASP A 268 -14.45 -2.98 -3.08
CA ASP A 268 -15.16 -1.90 -2.41
C ASP A 268 -14.94 -0.52 -3.04
N THR A 269 -14.31 -0.45 -4.22
CA THR A 269 -14.21 0.82 -4.98
C THR A 269 -15.59 1.44 -5.22
N LEU A 270 -16.59 0.61 -5.51
CA LEU A 270 -17.98 1.02 -5.54
C LEU A 270 -18.66 0.58 -4.25
N ARG A 271 -18.99 -0.72 -4.16
CA ARG A 271 -19.48 -1.43 -2.97
C ARG A 271 -19.29 -2.93 -3.16
N THR A 272 -18.83 -3.65 -2.14
CA THR A 272 -18.62 -5.10 -2.21
C THR A 272 -19.85 -5.90 -2.66
N PRO A 273 -21.07 -5.69 -2.13
CA PRO A 273 -22.25 -6.45 -2.59
C PRO A 273 -22.54 -6.26 -4.08
N TYR A 274 -22.33 -5.05 -4.60
CA TYR A 274 -22.50 -4.76 -6.03
C TYR A 274 -21.43 -5.47 -6.86
N PHE A 275 -20.17 -5.39 -6.43
CA PHE A 275 -19.07 -6.09 -7.10
C PHE A 275 -19.30 -7.60 -7.17
N LEU A 276 -19.65 -8.24 -6.05
CA LEU A 276 -19.89 -9.69 -5.98
C LEU A 276 -21.07 -10.14 -6.84
N LYS A 277 -22.17 -9.38 -6.84
CA LYS A 277 -23.36 -9.67 -7.65
C LYS A 277 -23.04 -9.77 -9.15
N HIS A 278 -22.06 -9.00 -9.61
CA HIS A 278 -21.71 -8.91 -11.02
C HIS A 278 -20.33 -9.52 -11.36
N LEU A 279 -19.72 -10.23 -10.41
CA LEU A 279 -18.43 -10.87 -10.61
C LEU A 279 -18.58 -12.09 -11.53
N PRO A 280 -17.81 -12.21 -12.63
CA PRO A 280 -17.80 -13.41 -13.45
C PRO A 280 -17.40 -14.65 -12.63
N TYR A 281 -18.04 -15.79 -12.90
CA TYR A 281 -17.79 -17.04 -12.19
C TYR A 281 -16.33 -17.48 -12.29
N GLU A 282 -15.70 -17.31 -13.45
CA GLU A 282 -14.31 -17.66 -13.70
C GLU A 282 -13.37 -16.83 -12.80
N VAL A 283 -13.70 -15.56 -12.57
CA VAL A 283 -12.94 -14.71 -11.64
C VAL A 283 -13.08 -15.25 -10.22
N ALA A 284 -14.30 -15.55 -9.77
CA ALA A 284 -14.51 -16.14 -8.45
C ALA A 284 -13.75 -17.48 -8.28
N ARG A 285 -13.78 -18.34 -9.29
CA ARG A 285 -13.14 -19.67 -9.29
C ARG A 285 -11.61 -19.60 -9.39
N ASP A 286 -11.07 -18.73 -10.22
CA ASP A 286 -9.63 -18.77 -10.58
C ASP A 286 -8.77 -17.78 -9.79
N TRP A 287 -9.37 -16.74 -9.19
CA TRP A 287 -8.61 -15.78 -8.37
C TRP A 287 -8.31 -16.35 -6.97
N LYS A 288 -7.17 -15.93 -6.39
CA LYS A 288 -6.77 -16.28 -5.02
C LYS A 288 -7.81 -15.82 -4.00
N GLY A 289 -8.39 -14.65 -4.21
CA GLY A 289 -9.50 -14.14 -3.43
C GLY A 289 -9.60 -12.62 -3.41
N PHE A 290 -9.92 -12.05 -2.25
CA PHE A 290 -10.36 -10.66 -2.13
C PHE A 290 -9.61 -9.90 -1.06
N ARG A 291 -9.53 -8.57 -1.22
CA ARG A 291 -9.03 -7.65 -0.20
C ARG A 291 -10.19 -6.88 0.42
N GLN A 292 -10.15 -6.76 1.74
CA GLN A 292 -11.00 -5.89 2.53
C GLN A 292 -10.22 -4.62 2.86
N ASP A 293 -10.76 -3.47 2.45
CA ASP A 293 -10.16 -2.14 2.64
C ASP A 293 -11.16 -1.10 3.18
N SER A 294 -12.37 -1.54 3.54
CA SER A 294 -13.39 -0.74 4.22
C SER A 294 -14.47 -1.61 4.90
N GLY A 295 -15.14 -1.06 5.91
CA GLY A 295 -16.26 -1.70 6.61
C GLY A 295 -15.85 -2.69 7.71
N ASP A 296 -16.82 -3.39 8.30
CA ASP A 296 -16.54 -4.40 9.34
C ASP A 296 -15.86 -5.63 8.72
N PRO A 297 -14.65 -6.01 9.16
CA PRO A 297 -13.93 -7.17 8.62
C PRO A 297 -14.68 -8.49 8.84
N ILE A 298 -15.43 -8.63 9.94
CA ILE A 298 -16.19 -9.87 10.20
C ILE A 298 -17.36 -9.99 9.23
N ALA A 299 -18.20 -8.95 9.13
CA ALA A 299 -19.29 -8.91 8.16
C ALA A 299 -18.79 -9.10 6.71
N PHE A 300 -17.65 -8.51 6.36
CA PHE A 300 -17.02 -8.72 5.05
C PHE A 300 -16.67 -10.19 4.82
N GLY A 301 -15.96 -10.83 5.76
CA GLY A 301 -15.53 -12.22 5.57
C GLY A 301 -16.71 -13.20 5.53
N GLU A 302 -17.76 -12.98 6.32
CA GLU A 302 -19.01 -13.75 6.21
C GLU A 302 -19.67 -13.60 4.85
N MET A 303 -19.73 -12.38 4.31
CA MET A 303 -20.28 -12.12 2.98
C MET A 303 -19.51 -12.85 1.88
N ILE A 304 -18.18 -12.89 1.98
CA ILE A 304 -17.31 -13.56 1.02
C ILE A 304 -17.44 -15.08 1.10
N ILE A 305 -17.53 -15.65 2.30
CA ILE A 305 -17.77 -17.08 2.50
C ILE A 305 -19.13 -17.47 1.88
N ALA A 306 -20.20 -16.76 2.23
CA ALA A 306 -21.52 -17.02 1.69
C ALA A 306 -21.57 -16.88 0.16
N PHE A 307 -20.83 -15.92 -0.40
CA PHE A 307 -20.68 -15.76 -1.85
C PHE A 307 -20.04 -16.99 -2.50
N TYR A 308 -18.92 -17.49 -1.97
CA TYR A 308 -18.27 -18.69 -2.50
C TYR A 308 -19.15 -19.94 -2.38
N GLU A 309 -19.81 -20.12 -1.23
CA GLU A 309 -20.74 -21.24 -1.00
C GLU A 309 -21.91 -21.21 -1.99
N SER A 310 -22.45 -20.03 -2.31
CA SER A 310 -23.52 -19.86 -3.30
C SER A 310 -23.10 -20.31 -4.71
N LEU A 311 -21.79 -20.25 -5.00
CA LEU A 311 -21.18 -20.67 -6.26
C LEU A 311 -20.63 -22.11 -6.22
N ARG A 312 -20.82 -22.82 -5.10
CA ARG A 312 -20.25 -24.16 -4.84
C ARG A 312 -18.72 -24.19 -4.95
N ILE A 313 -18.06 -23.09 -4.58
CA ILE A 313 -16.61 -22.99 -4.45
C ILE A 313 -16.26 -23.18 -2.98
N ASP A 314 -15.27 -24.01 -2.67
CA ASP A 314 -14.81 -24.20 -1.29
C ASP A 314 -14.09 -22.92 -0.79
N PRO A 315 -14.63 -22.20 0.20
CA PRO A 315 -14.00 -20.98 0.71
C PRO A 315 -12.63 -21.24 1.36
N ARG A 316 -12.34 -22.48 1.80
CA ARG A 316 -11.06 -22.85 2.43
C ARG A 316 -9.89 -22.80 1.45
N GLU A 317 -10.16 -22.89 0.16
CA GLU A 317 -9.16 -22.74 -0.89
C GLU A 317 -8.90 -21.26 -1.27
N LYS A 318 -9.69 -20.34 -0.71
CA LYS A 318 -9.63 -18.91 -1.01
C LYS A 318 -8.91 -18.13 0.08
N LEU A 319 -8.58 -16.88 -0.23
CA LEU A 319 -7.83 -15.98 0.64
C LEU A 319 -8.56 -14.65 0.79
N ILE A 320 -8.65 -14.16 2.01
CA ILE A 320 -8.97 -12.77 2.31
C ILE A 320 -7.72 -12.07 2.81
N VAL A 321 -7.40 -10.92 2.20
CA VAL A 321 -6.40 -9.97 2.70
C VAL A 321 -7.14 -8.87 3.45
N PHE A 322 -6.95 -8.74 4.75
CA PHE A 322 -7.50 -7.63 5.53
C PHE A 322 -6.44 -6.54 5.69
N SER A 323 -6.74 -5.30 5.29
CA SER A 323 -5.77 -4.20 5.33
C SER A 323 -6.32 -2.86 5.83
N ASP A 324 -7.56 -2.82 6.32
CA ASP A 324 -8.20 -1.61 6.80
C ASP A 324 -7.82 -1.28 8.26
N GLY A 325 -6.63 -0.72 8.45
CA GLY A 325 -6.28 -0.01 9.69
C GLY A 325 -6.33 -0.85 10.98
N LEU A 326 -5.88 -2.11 10.94
CA LEU A 326 -5.98 -3.04 12.06
C LEU A 326 -4.86 -2.87 13.11
N ASP A 327 -5.22 -3.11 14.37
CA ASP A 327 -4.29 -3.39 15.47
C ASP A 327 -4.09 -4.90 15.66
N ILE A 328 -3.14 -5.28 16.53
CA ILE A 328 -2.79 -6.69 16.76
C ILE A 328 -3.96 -7.51 17.33
N ASP A 329 -4.76 -6.93 18.23
CA ASP A 329 -5.90 -7.62 18.83
C ASP A 329 -7.01 -7.89 17.81
N ALA A 330 -7.28 -6.92 16.92
CA ALA A 330 -8.19 -7.10 15.80
C ALA A 330 -7.69 -8.18 14.84
N ILE A 331 -6.41 -8.17 14.48
CA ILE A 331 -5.79 -9.20 13.64
C ILE A 331 -6.01 -10.59 14.23
N VAL A 332 -5.67 -10.78 15.51
CA VAL A 332 -5.82 -12.06 16.22
C VAL A 332 -7.28 -12.48 16.29
N ARG A 333 -8.19 -11.56 16.61
CA ARG A 333 -9.64 -11.84 16.69
C ARG A 333 -10.19 -12.30 15.33
N ILE A 334 -9.85 -11.60 14.25
CA ILE A 334 -10.31 -11.91 12.89
C ILE A 334 -9.74 -13.26 12.44
N ALA A 335 -8.44 -13.50 12.64
CA ALA A 335 -7.78 -14.75 12.29
C ALA A 335 -8.44 -15.96 13.00
N ASN A 336 -8.72 -15.81 14.29
CA ASN A 336 -9.41 -16.84 15.07
C ASN A 336 -10.84 -17.09 14.59
N TYR A 337 -11.57 -16.02 14.28
CA TYR A 337 -12.96 -16.12 13.82
C TYR A 337 -13.11 -16.87 12.49
N PHE A 338 -12.19 -16.64 11.54
CA PHE A 338 -12.19 -17.29 10.22
C PHE A 338 -11.38 -18.58 10.14
N ARG A 339 -10.79 -19.01 11.27
CA ARG A 339 -9.94 -20.20 11.34
C ARG A 339 -10.65 -21.42 10.75
N ARG A 340 -9.98 -22.08 9.81
CA ARG A 340 -10.47 -23.27 9.06
C ARG A 340 -11.69 -23.03 8.15
N ARG A 341 -12.17 -21.79 8.02
CA ARG A 341 -13.30 -21.43 7.15
C ARG A 341 -12.84 -20.79 5.85
N ILE A 342 -11.85 -19.91 5.93
CA ILE A 342 -11.19 -19.27 4.78
C ILE A 342 -9.76 -18.91 5.18
N ARG A 343 -8.81 -18.85 4.23
CA ARG A 343 -7.45 -18.39 4.55
C ARG A 343 -7.47 -16.88 4.73
N THR A 344 -6.67 -16.39 5.67
CA THR A 344 -6.59 -14.97 5.99
C THR A 344 -5.14 -14.51 6.05
N THR A 345 -4.87 -13.31 5.55
CA THR A 345 -3.61 -12.60 5.81
C THR A 345 -3.89 -11.13 6.06
N PHE A 346 -2.96 -10.44 6.70
CA PHE A 346 -3.17 -9.09 7.22
C PHE A 346 -2.10 -8.15 6.70
N GLY A 347 -2.52 -7.07 6.03
CA GLY A 347 -1.66 -5.92 5.72
C GLY A 347 -1.64 -4.98 6.93
N TRP A 348 -0.54 -4.96 7.67
CA TRP A 348 -0.42 -4.21 8.91
C TRP A 348 0.24 -2.86 8.67
N GLY A 349 -0.55 -1.78 8.78
CA GLY A 349 -0.17 -0.43 8.37
C GLY A 349 0.26 0.48 9.52
N THR A 350 -0.51 1.54 9.77
CA THR A 350 -0.17 2.63 10.71
C THR A 350 0.08 2.15 12.13
N ASN A 351 -0.75 1.25 12.66
CA ASN A 351 -0.55 0.73 14.02
C ASN A 351 0.81 0.01 14.17
N LEU A 352 1.34 -0.59 13.11
CA LEU A 352 2.66 -1.23 13.15
C LEU A 352 3.80 -0.20 13.14
N THR A 353 3.71 0.80 12.27
CA THR A 353 4.85 1.66 11.89
C THR A 353 4.82 3.06 12.52
N ASN A 354 3.74 3.40 13.22
CA ASN A 354 3.49 4.73 13.78
C ASN A 354 2.72 4.67 15.10
N ASP A 355 3.26 3.94 16.07
CA ASP A 355 2.77 3.85 17.45
C ASP A 355 3.95 4.02 18.41
N TRP A 356 4.30 5.28 18.70
CA TRP A 356 5.51 5.72 19.41
C TRP A 356 5.25 6.88 20.38
#